data_AF-A0A1F3EAY3-F1
#
_entry.id   AF-A0A1F3EAY3-F1
#
_cell.length_a   1.000
_cell.length_b   1.000
_cell.length_c   1.000
_cell.angle_alpha   90.00
_cell.angle_beta   90.00
_cell.angle_gamma   90.00
#
_symmetry.space_group_name_H-M   'P 1'
#
loop_
_entity.id
_entity.type
_entity.pdbx_description
1 polymer ?
#
loop_
_entity_poly.entity_id
_entity_poly.type
_entity_poly.pdbx_seq_one_letter_code
_entity_poly.pdbx_strand_id
1 'polypeptide(L)'
;MENDKTILELIEEYAGLFLTIDEISLLLDLDPIQFRREISAGKSDQAKAYQKGKLNSMLEMRGQTVMFAKKGSPQAEAFVQEYIASQKQNE
;
A
#
# COMPACT_ATOMS: atom_id res chain seq x y z
N MET A 1 -9.67 3.43 26.49
CA MET A 1 -9.58 4.54 25.54
C MET A 1 -9.98 3.98 24.21
N GLU A 2 -11.17 4.33 23.75
CA GLU A 2 -11.64 4.00 22.41
C GLU A 2 -10.75 4.81 21.46
N ASN A 3 -9.92 4.12 20.68
CA ASN A 3 -9.02 4.79 19.74
C ASN A 3 -9.87 5.21 18.54
N ASP A 4 -10.43 6.42 18.58
CA ASP A 4 -11.02 7.05 17.41
C ASP A 4 -9.91 7.33 16.40
N LYS A 5 -9.79 6.44 15.41
CA LYS A 5 -8.92 6.64 14.25
C LYS A 5 -9.53 7.72 13.36
N THR A 6 -8.69 8.62 12.88
CA THR A 6 -9.07 9.59 11.86
C THR A 6 -9.38 8.88 10.54
N ILE A 7 -10.14 9.53 9.66
CA ILE A 7 -10.46 8.97 8.34
C ILE A 7 -9.20 8.69 7.50
N LEU A 8 -8.15 9.52 7.65
CA LEU A 8 -6.88 9.33 6.94
C LEU A 8 -6.13 8.09 7.43
N GLU A 9 -6.15 7.83 8.75
CA GLU A 9 -5.54 6.64 9.33
C GLU A 9 -6.27 5.37 8.88
N LEU A 10 -7.61 5.41 8.80
CA LEU A 10 -8.39 4.29 8.28
C LEU A 10 -8.15 4.04 6.78
N ILE A 11 -8.05 5.11 5.98
CA ILE A 11 -7.67 4.99 4.57
C ILE A 11 -6.28 4.36 4.43
N GLU A 12 -5.29 4.82 5.21
CA GLU A 12 -3.93 4.26 5.19
C GLU A 12 -3.92 2.78 5.59
N GLU A 13 -4.63 2.42 6.66
CA GLU A 13 -4.76 1.04 7.15
C GLU A 13 -5.40 0.13 6.10
N TYR A 14 -6.58 0.49 5.58
CA TYR A 14 -7.31 -0.35 4.63
C TYR A 14 -6.58 -0.46 3.29
N ALA A 15 -5.93 0.60 2.84
CA ALA A 15 -5.10 0.56 1.65
C ALA A 15 -3.87 -0.34 1.85
N GLY A 16 -3.31 -0.38 3.06
CA GLY A 16 -2.25 -1.32 3.42
C GLY A 16 -2.70 -2.78 3.40
N LEU A 17 -3.96 -3.04 3.75
CA LEU A 17 -4.60 -4.34 3.58
C LEU A 17 -5.00 -4.65 2.13
N PHE A 18 -4.57 -3.82 1.18
CA PHE A 18 -4.81 -3.95 -0.26
C PHE A 18 -6.28 -3.89 -0.68
N LEU A 19 -7.15 -3.27 0.13
CA LEU A 19 -8.51 -2.95 -0.31
C LEU A 19 -8.47 -1.94 -1.45
N THR A 20 -9.42 -2.09 -2.37
CA THR A 20 -9.61 -1.18 -3.49
C THR A 20 -10.20 0.15 -3.03
N ILE A 21 -10.08 1.18 -3.88
CA ILE A 21 -10.67 2.50 -3.64
C ILE A 21 -12.18 2.42 -3.40
N ASP A 22 -12.89 1.53 -4.12
CA ASP A 22 -14.34 1.36 -3.98
C ASP A 22 -14.72 0.64 -2.69
N GLU A 23 -13.95 -0.37 -2.27
CA GLU A 23 -14.20 -1.05 -1.00
C GLU A 23 -13.97 -0.10 0.17
N ILE A 24 -12.90 0.71 0.10
CA ILE A 24 -12.61 1.72 1.13
C ILE A 24 -13.71 2.80 1.16
N SER A 25 -14.20 3.27 0.01
CA SER A 25 -15.26 4.28 0.00
C SER A 25 -16.56 3.75 0.59
N LEU A 26 -16.91 2.49 0.32
CA LEU A 26 -18.08 1.83 0.93
C LEU A 26 -17.91 1.64 2.44
N LEU A 27 -16.72 1.27 2.92
CA LEU A 27 -16.45 1.06 4.35
C LEU A 27 -16.41 2.36 5.16
N LEU A 28 -16.08 3.48 4.53
CA LEU A 28 -15.91 4.79 5.17
C LEU A 28 -17.04 5.78 4.84
N ASP A 29 -18.12 5.32 4.21
CA ASP A 29 -19.25 6.14 3.76
C ASP A 29 -18.82 7.38 2.94
N LEU A 30 -17.82 7.20 2.07
CA LEU A 30 -17.33 8.24 1.14
C LEU A 30 -18.03 8.12 -0.22
N ASP A 31 -18.22 9.25 -0.91
CA ASP A 31 -18.67 9.21 -2.31
C ASP A 31 -17.62 8.52 -3.20
N PRO A 32 -17.93 7.37 -3.83
CA PRO A 32 -16.93 6.58 -4.55
C PRO A 32 -16.35 7.30 -5.78
N ILE A 33 -17.16 8.13 -6.45
CA ILE A 33 -16.75 8.85 -7.67
C ILE A 33 -15.74 9.94 -7.29
N GLN A 34 -16.06 10.73 -6.27
CA GLN A 34 -15.22 11.78 -5.74
C GLN A 34 -13.93 11.22 -5.15
N PHE A 35 -14.02 10.18 -4.32
CA PHE A 35 -12.86 9.57 -3.69
C PHE A 35 -11.89 9.01 -4.74
N ARG A 36 -12.38 8.28 -5.73
CA ARG A 36 -11.56 7.80 -6.85
C ARG A 36 -10.86 8.94 -7.58
N ARG A 37 -11.56 10.06 -7.82
CA ARG A 37 -10.98 11.24 -8.47
C ARG A 37 -9.85 11.83 -7.62
N GLU A 38 -10.04 11.93 -6.31
CA GLU A 38 -9.03 12.42 -5.38
C GLU A 38 -7.79 11.53 -5.35
N ILE A 39 -7.95 10.21 -5.19
CA ILE A 39 -6.84 9.25 -5.19
C ILE A 39 -6.07 9.32 -6.51
N SER A 40 -6.79 9.39 -7.64
CA SER A 40 -6.18 9.46 -8.98
C SER A 40 -5.43 10.77 -9.22
N ALA A 41 -5.92 11.88 -8.67
CA ALA A 41 -5.26 13.18 -8.79
C ALA A 41 -3.94 13.25 -8.00
N GLY A 42 -3.78 12.42 -6.97
CA GLY A 42 -2.51 12.25 -6.24
C GLY A 42 -2.08 13.41 -5.35
N LYS A 43 -2.93 14.43 -5.18
CA LYS A 43 -2.58 15.68 -4.45
C LYS A 43 -3.26 15.81 -3.09
N SER A 44 -4.37 15.09 -2.87
CA SER A 44 -5.12 15.15 -1.61
C SER A 44 -4.42 14.35 -0.51
N ASP A 45 -4.76 14.65 0.74
CA ASP A 45 -4.22 13.91 1.88
C ASP A 45 -4.79 12.48 1.92
N GLN A 46 -6.01 12.28 1.44
CA GLN A 46 -6.60 10.96 1.17
C GLN A 46 -5.74 10.16 0.18
N ALA A 47 -5.30 10.79 -0.91
CA ALA A 47 -4.44 10.15 -1.90
C ALA A 47 -3.09 9.76 -1.29
N LYS A 48 -2.48 10.65 -0.50
CA LYS A 48 -1.23 10.36 0.20
C LYS A 48 -1.41 9.20 1.19
N ALA A 49 -2.47 9.21 2.01
CA ALA A 49 -2.76 8.15 2.96
C ALA A 49 -2.93 6.80 2.26
N TYR A 50 -3.74 6.75 1.20
CA TYR A 50 -3.95 5.53 0.40
C TYR A 50 -2.64 4.99 -0.19
N GLN A 51 -1.84 5.85 -0.84
CA GLN A 51 -0.57 5.42 -1.44
C GLN A 51 0.43 4.98 -0.36
N LYS A 52 0.51 5.71 0.75
CA LYS A 52 1.40 5.39 1.87
C LYS A 52 1.05 4.04 2.49
N GLY A 53 -0.24 3.75 2.69
CA GLY A 53 -0.71 2.46 3.20
C GLY A 53 -0.24 1.29 2.33
N LYS A 54 -0.48 1.38 1.03
CA LYS A 54 -0.03 0.39 0.04
C LYS A 54 1.48 0.20 0.05
N LEU A 55 2.23 1.31 0.06
CA LEU A 55 3.70 1.28 0.03
C LEU A 55 4.28 0.70 1.30
N ASN A 56 3.73 1.02 2.47
CA ASN A 56 4.18 0.47 3.76
C ASN A 56 4.01 -1.05 3.81
N SER A 57 2.88 -1.56 3.34
CA SER A 57 2.63 -3.00 3.32
C SER A 57 3.50 -3.71 2.28
N MET A 58 3.72 -3.08 1.12
CA MET A 58 4.68 -3.59 0.13
C MET A 58 6.12 -3.60 0.69
N LEU A 59 6.51 -2.56 1.43
CA LEU A 59 7.83 -2.46 2.07
C LEU A 59 8.03 -3.60 3.07
N GLU A 60 7.04 -3.85 3.93
CA GLU A 60 7.09 -4.94 4.91
C GLU A 60 7.24 -6.30 4.22
N MET A 61 6.37 -6.61 3.25
CA MET A 61 6.40 -7.87 2.53
C MET A 61 7.73 -8.07 1.79
N ARG A 62 8.23 -7.03 1.10
CA ARG A 62 9.54 -7.10 0.43
C ARG A 62 10.68 -7.27 1.43
N GLY A 63 10.60 -6.63 2.60
CA GLY A 63 11.57 -6.80 3.68
C GLY A 63 11.64 -8.24 4.18
N GLN A 64 10.47 -8.88 4.39
CA GLN A 64 10.39 -10.30 4.75
C GLN A 64 10.97 -11.20 3.65
N THR A 65 10.64 -10.96 2.38
CA THR A 65 11.20 -11.69 1.24
C THR A 65 12.72 -11.56 1.18
N VAL A 66 13.27 -10.35 1.33
CA VAL A 66 14.72 -10.11 1.37
C VAL A 66 15.37 -10.84 2.55
N MET A 67 14.71 -10.87 3.71
CA MET A 67 15.19 -11.62 4.86
C MET A 67 15.28 -13.13 4.55
N PHE A 68 14.27 -13.72 3.90
CA PHE A 68 14.30 -15.12 3.53
C PHE A 68 15.36 -15.43 2.46
N ALA A 69 15.55 -14.54 1.49
CA ALA A 69 16.61 -14.65 0.49
C ALA A 69 18.00 -14.67 1.16
N LYS A 70 18.24 -13.77 2.12
CA LYS A 70 19.50 -13.75 2.91
C LYS A 70 19.73 -15.01 3.73
N LYS A 71 18.68 -15.76 4.06
CA LYS A 71 18.75 -17.07 4.73
C LYS A 71 18.89 -18.24 3.74
N GLY A 72 18.99 -17.96 2.44
CA GLY A 72 19.24 -18.95 1.38
C GLY A 72 17.98 -19.62 0.83
N SER A 73 16.80 -18.98 0.91
CA SER A 73 15.59 -19.49 0.23
C SER A 73 15.68 -19.21 -1.29
N PRO A 74 15.75 -20.23 -2.16
CA PRO A 74 15.90 -20.02 -3.60
C PRO A 74 14.72 -19.27 -4.22
N GLN A 75 13.51 -19.53 -3.75
CA GLN A 75 12.31 -18.85 -4.23
C GLN A 75 12.33 -17.36 -3.86
N ALA A 76 12.76 -17.03 -2.64
CA ALA A 76 12.88 -15.64 -2.21
C ALA A 76 14.00 -14.91 -2.96
N GLU A 77 15.12 -15.57 -3.25
CA GLU A 77 16.19 -15.01 -4.08
C GLU A 77 15.69 -14.64 -5.48
N ALA A 78 14.89 -15.49 -6.11
CA ALA A 78 14.28 -15.20 -7.42
C ALA A 78 13.41 -13.92 -7.37
N PHE A 79 12.52 -13.80 -6.37
CA PHE A 79 11.71 -12.60 -6.19
C PHE A 79 12.55 -11.34 -5.95
N VAL A 80 13.65 -11.44 -5.19
CA VAL A 80 14.54 -10.29 -4.95
C VAL A 80 15.23 -9.85 -6.26
N GLN A 81 15.62 -10.78 -7.12
CA GLN A 81 16.16 -10.42 -8.44
C GLN A 81 15.14 -9.65 -9.29
N GLU A 82 13.87 -10.05 -9.27
CA GLU A 82 12.79 -9.32 -9.95
C GLU A 82 12.59 -7.91 -9.37
N TYR A 83 12.68 -7.75 -8.04
CA TYR A 83 12.59 -6.43 -7.40
C TYR A 83 13.73 -5.51 -7.84
N ILE A 84 14.96 -6.03 -7.90
CA ILE A 84 16.15 -5.28 -8.36
C ILE A 84 16.00 -4.89 -9.84
N ALA A 85 15.53 -5.81 -10.69
CA ALA A 85 15.31 -5.53 -12.10
C ALA A 85 14.22 -4.45 -12.30
N SER A 86 13.12 -4.56 -11.56
CA SER A 86 12.01 -3.58 -11.60
C SER A 86 12.47 -2.20 -11.13
N GLN A 87 13.30 -2.12 -10.09
CA GLN A 87 13.83 -0.84 -9.62
C GLN A 87 14.67 -0.15 -10.71
N LYS A 88 15.63 -0.87 -11.30
CA LYS A 88 16.50 -0.34 -12.36
C LYS A 88 15.76 0.11 -13.61
N GLN A 89 14.58 -0.45 -13.89
CA GLN A 89 13.76 -0.06 -15.05
C GLN A 89 13.00 1.25 -14.81
N ASN A 90 12.71 1.59 -13.55
CA ASN A 90 11.84 2.70 -13.16
C ASN A 90 12.62 3.89 -12.54
N GLU A 91 13.95 3.81 -12.50
CA GLU A 91 14.91 4.89 -12.18
C GLU A 91 15.56 5.43 -13.46
#